data_AF-A0A7Y6XMM5-F1
#
_entry.id   AF-A0A7Y6XMM5-F1
#
_cell.length_a   1.000
_cell.length_b   1.000
_cell.length_c   1.000
_cell.angle_alpha   90.00
_cell.angle_beta   90.00
_cell.angle_gamma   90.00
#
_symmetry.space_group_name_H-M   'P 1'
#
loop_
_entity.id
_entity.type
_entity.pdbx_description
1 polymer ?
#
loop_
_entity_poly.entity_id
_entity_poly.type
_entity_poly.pdbx_seq_one_letter_code
_entity_poly.pdbx_strand_id
1 'polypeptide(L)'
;MYLQLRGDELHKANQILYILYSVEKNSYSSLSKLGLQKLIYLSAVLAPAKKIILSIVQFKREQRGPYSKDIQNIVDHLVACGLVDVVEFKVTYKNNSIAYYRISKGGMEAVKRLILIEKESEKYWWMDMITRLSIVFSEDEGLDSEKELVGIDKIVRLVYEDLDFKSVENDFGVIIDAERSTLSASLIEFTHTYITQNAELLDFDDKDIIELVIMAYFEFLHSKYLDKLWKSNSVK
;
A
#
# COMPACT_ATOMS: atom_id res chain seq x y z
N MET A 1 -16.61 23.27 -11.86
CA MET A 1 -15.53 22.44 -12.46
C MET A 1 -15.93 20.99 -12.26
N TYR A 2 -16.31 20.29 -13.33
CA TYR A 2 -16.85 18.93 -13.24
C TYR A 2 -15.71 17.92 -13.13
N LEU A 3 -15.81 16.97 -12.19
CA LEU A 3 -14.95 15.80 -12.10
C LEU A 3 -15.02 15.03 -13.43
N GLN A 4 -13.95 15.08 -14.24
CA GLN A 4 -13.82 14.32 -15.49
C GLN A 4 -13.17 12.94 -15.30
N LEU A 5 -13.05 12.45 -14.05
CA LEU A 5 -12.56 11.10 -13.78
C LEU A 5 -13.64 10.09 -14.17
N ARG A 6 -13.30 9.11 -15.00
CA ARG A 6 -14.24 8.05 -15.44
C ARG A 6 -13.94 6.73 -14.75
N GLY A 7 -14.97 6.08 -14.22
CA GLY A 7 -14.95 4.70 -13.70
C GLY A 7 -13.73 4.40 -12.82
N ASP A 8 -12.78 3.66 -13.40
CA ASP A 8 -11.50 3.22 -12.84
C ASP A 8 -10.67 4.36 -12.23
N GLU A 9 -10.66 5.54 -12.85
CA GLU A 9 -9.92 6.70 -12.35
C GLU A 9 -10.51 7.24 -11.05
N LEU A 10 -11.84 7.17 -10.90
CA LEU A 10 -12.54 7.60 -9.69
C LEU A 10 -12.27 6.62 -8.53
N HIS A 11 -12.23 5.32 -8.82
CA HIS A 11 -11.89 4.31 -7.83
C HIS A 11 -10.47 4.51 -7.29
N LYS A 12 -9.50 4.76 -8.17
CA LYS A 12 -8.12 5.06 -7.77
C LYS A 12 -7.98 6.39 -7.03
N ALA A 13 -8.74 7.41 -7.44
CA ALA A 13 -8.79 8.68 -6.72
C ALA A 13 -9.24 8.48 -5.27
N ASN A 14 -10.28 7.67 -5.04
CA ASN A 14 -10.72 7.33 -3.69
C ASN A 14 -9.64 6.58 -2.90
N GLN A 15 -8.94 5.62 -3.51
CA GLN A 15 -7.85 4.88 -2.85
C GLN A 15 -6.71 5.82 -2.41
N ILE A 16 -6.31 6.76 -3.27
CA ILE A 16 -5.32 7.78 -2.96
C ILE A 16 -5.79 8.64 -1.77
N LEU A 17 -7.06 9.07 -1.77
CA LEU A 17 -7.63 9.83 -0.67
C LEU A 17 -7.66 9.02 0.64
N TYR A 18 -8.00 7.72 0.60
CA TYR A 18 -8.00 6.85 1.78
C TYR A 18 -6.61 6.69 2.39
N ILE A 19 -5.60 6.49 1.55
CA ILE A 19 -4.21 6.40 1.99
C ILE A 19 -3.77 7.72 2.62
N LEU A 20 -3.93 8.85 1.93
CA LEU A 20 -3.51 10.15 2.45
C LEU A 20 -4.28 10.55 3.72
N TYR A 21 -5.55 10.17 3.83
CA TYR A 21 -6.34 10.33 5.05
C TYR A 21 -5.79 9.50 6.21
N SER A 22 -5.41 8.24 5.95
CA SER A 22 -4.79 7.37 6.95
C SER A 22 -3.42 7.89 7.39
N VAL A 23 -2.59 8.35 6.45
CA VAL A 23 -1.28 8.99 6.73
C VAL A 23 -1.45 10.19 7.68
N GLU A 24 -2.36 11.11 7.34
CA GLU A 24 -2.63 12.30 8.18
C GLU A 24 -3.15 11.90 9.57
N LYS A 25 -4.09 10.94 9.64
CA LYS A 25 -4.67 10.44 10.89
C LYS A 25 -3.61 9.83 11.82
N ASN A 26 -2.59 9.20 11.26
CA ASN A 26 -1.48 8.60 12.01
C ASN A 26 -0.30 9.57 12.23
N SER A 27 -0.54 10.89 12.15
CA SER A 27 0.44 11.95 12.42
C SER A 27 1.64 11.98 11.46
N TYR A 28 1.51 11.39 10.27
CA TYR A 28 2.52 11.48 9.23
C TYR A 28 2.25 12.66 8.30
N SER A 29 3.32 13.36 7.93
CA SER A 29 3.20 14.67 7.28
C SER A 29 2.83 14.59 5.80
N SER A 30 3.26 13.55 5.09
CA SER A 30 3.13 13.48 3.64
C SER A 30 3.63 12.17 3.08
N LEU A 31 3.25 11.89 1.84
CA LEU A 31 3.69 10.72 1.10
C LEU A 31 4.12 11.12 -0.32
N SER A 32 5.17 10.51 -0.86
CA SER A 32 5.56 10.74 -2.26
C SER A 32 4.65 9.97 -3.22
N LYS A 33 4.74 10.28 -4.52
CA LYS A 33 4.13 9.45 -5.57
C LYS A 33 4.57 7.99 -5.47
N LEU A 34 5.86 7.75 -5.19
CA LEU A 34 6.40 6.40 -5.10
C LEU A 34 5.80 5.66 -3.91
N GLY A 35 5.74 6.29 -2.73
CA GLY A 35 5.06 5.74 -1.56
C GLY A 35 3.59 5.41 -1.83
N LEU A 36 2.85 6.32 -2.48
CA LEU A 36 1.46 6.07 -2.89
C LEU A 36 1.34 4.83 -3.79
N GLN A 37 2.21 4.71 -4.79
CA GLN A 37 2.25 3.55 -5.68
C GLN A 37 2.49 2.24 -4.91
N LYS A 38 3.40 2.25 -3.93
CA LYS A 38 3.73 1.07 -3.12
C LYS A 38 2.61 0.67 -2.17
N LEU A 39 1.94 1.61 -1.53
CA LEU A 39 0.79 1.31 -0.67
C LEU A 39 -0.40 0.77 -1.45
N ILE A 40 -0.69 1.32 -2.64
CA ILE A 40 -1.72 0.79 -3.54
C ILE A 40 -1.34 -0.63 -4.01
N TYR A 41 -0.08 -0.85 -4.36
CA TYR A 41 0.42 -2.16 -4.76
C TYR A 41 0.27 -3.20 -3.65
N LEU A 42 0.73 -2.91 -2.43
CA LEU A 42 0.57 -3.80 -1.27
C LEU A 42 -0.90 -4.12 -1.03
N SER A 43 -1.77 -3.10 -1.16
CA SER A 43 -3.22 -3.27 -1.05
C SER A 43 -3.82 -4.20 -2.09
N ALA A 44 -3.20 -4.31 -3.27
CA ALA A 44 -3.61 -5.23 -4.32
C ALA A 44 -3.02 -6.63 -4.12
N VAL A 45 -1.74 -6.76 -3.77
CA VAL A 45 -1.07 -8.06 -3.54
C VAL A 45 -1.62 -8.78 -2.33
N LEU A 46 -2.04 -8.04 -1.30
CA LEU A 46 -2.70 -8.59 -0.12
C LEU A 46 -4.19 -8.84 -0.34
N ALA A 47 -4.76 -8.43 -1.48
CA ALA A 47 -6.17 -8.67 -1.79
C ALA A 47 -6.60 -10.15 -1.83
N PRO A 48 -5.73 -11.17 -1.95
CA PRO A 48 -6.04 -12.56 -1.66
C PRO A 48 -6.32 -12.83 -0.17
N ALA A 49 -5.63 -12.17 0.76
CA ALA A 49 -5.98 -12.22 2.19
C ALA A 49 -7.39 -11.65 2.40
N LYS A 50 -7.76 -10.67 1.57
CA LYS A 50 -9.14 -10.19 1.45
C LYS A 50 -10.08 -11.18 0.73
N LYS A 51 -9.65 -11.91 -0.33
CA LYS A 51 -10.47 -12.95 -1.03
C LYS A 51 -10.95 -14.03 -0.09
N ILE A 52 -10.14 -14.38 0.90
CA ILE A 52 -10.48 -15.36 1.93
C ILE A 52 -11.77 -14.94 2.68
N ILE A 53 -12.13 -13.65 2.67
CA ILE A 53 -13.39 -13.09 3.21
C ILE A 53 -14.41 -12.63 2.16
N LEU A 54 -14.06 -12.53 0.86
CA LEU A 54 -14.97 -12.03 -0.19
C LEU A 54 -16.02 -13.06 -0.68
N SER A 55 -16.41 -14.05 0.14
CA SER A 55 -17.70 -14.73 -0.06
C SER A 55 -18.89 -13.79 0.24
N ILE A 56 -18.65 -12.59 0.82
CA ILE A 56 -19.69 -11.68 1.31
C ILE A 56 -19.77 -10.31 0.57
N VAL A 57 -18.69 -9.73 0.01
CA VAL A 57 -18.78 -8.39 -0.65
C VAL A 57 -18.01 -8.34 -1.97
N GLN A 58 -18.68 -8.05 -3.08
CA GLN A 58 -18.04 -7.93 -4.40
C GLN A 58 -17.23 -6.63 -4.52
N PHE A 59 -15.91 -6.74 -4.39
CA PHE A 59 -14.98 -5.72 -4.86
C PHE A 59 -14.65 -5.97 -6.34
N LYS A 60 -14.87 -4.97 -7.21
CA LYS A 60 -14.26 -4.97 -8.53
C LYS A 60 -12.75 -4.84 -8.35
N ARG A 61 -12.03 -5.90 -8.72
CA ARG A 61 -10.56 -5.97 -8.70
C ARG A 61 -10.05 -5.29 -9.94
N GLU A 62 -9.35 -4.18 -9.76
CA GLU A 62 -8.66 -3.54 -10.87
C GLU A 62 -7.19 -3.95 -10.91
N GLN A 63 -6.82 -4.36 -12.12
CA GLN A 63 -5.57 -4.95 -12.56
C GLN A 63 -4.54 -3.83 -12.76
N ARG A 64 -3.33 -3.97 -12.23
CA ARG A 64 -2.05 -3.44 -12.78
C ARG A 64 -0.90 -3.68 -11.80
N GLY A 65 0.30 -3.88 -12.35
CA GLY A 65 1.54 -4.10 -11.61
C GLY A 65 2.02 -2.88 -10.81
N PRO A 66 3.24 -2.91 -10.27
CA PRO A 66 3.73 -1.97 -9.24
C PRO A 66 3.96 -0.53 -9.71
N TYR A 67 3.76 -0.27 -11.00
CA TYR A 67 3.88 1.04 -11.62
C TYR A 67 2.59 1.39 -12.35
N SER A 68 1.88 2.41 -11.86
CA SER A 68 0.76 3.02 -12.59
C SER A 68 1.17 4.41 -13.06
N LYS A 69 1.25 4.58 -14.39
CA LYS A 69 1.47 5.88 -15.05
C LYS A 69 0.39 6.90 -14.69
N ASP A 70 -0.82 6.41 -14.41
CA ASP A 70 -2.00 7.23 -14.17
C ASP A 70 -2.02 7.86 -12.77
N ILE A 71 -1.28 7.30 -11.80
CA ILE A 71 -1.30 7.82 -10.41
C ILE A 71 -0.87 9.29 -10.37
N GLN A 72 0.13 9.69 -11.16
CA GLN A 72 0.52 11.11 -11.20
C GLN A 72 -0.64 11.97 -11.70
N ASN A 73 -1.26 11.59 -12.82
CA ASN A 73 -2.37 12.33 -13.41
C ASN A 73 -3.55 12.41 -12.44
N ILE A 74 -3.84 11.34 -11.71
CA ILE A 74 -4.94 11.30 -10.73
C ILE A 74 -4.63 12.19 -9.53
N VAL A 75 -3.41 12.16 -9.00
CA VAL A 75 -2.99 13.04 -7.91
C VAL A 75 -3.05 14.51 -8.36
N ASP A 76 -2.56 14.82 -9.56
CA ASP A 76 -2.64 16.17 -10.13
C ASP A 76 -4.08 16.65 -10.28
N HIS A 77 -5.01 15.77 -10.67
CA HIS A 77 -6.44 16.08 -10.69
C HIS A 77 -6.99 16.34 -9.28
N LEU A 78 -6.62 15.53 -8.29
CA LEU A 78 -7.04 15.73 -6.89
C LEU A 78 -6.50 17.04 -6.32
N VAL A 79 -5.28 17.44 -6.69
CA VAL A 79 -4.69 18.73 -6.37
C VAL A 79 -5.48 19.86 -7.03
N ALA A 80 -5.78 19.75 -8.33
CA ALA A 80 -6.59 20.73 -9.03
C ALA A 80 -8.00 20.89 -8.42
N CYS A 81 -8.58 19.80 -7.90
CA CYS A 81 -9.86 19.81 -7.19
C CYS A 81 -9.78 20.33 -5.74
N GLY A 82 -8.59 20.66 -5.22
CA GLY A 82 -8.39 21.12 -3.85
C GLY A 82 -8.62 20.05 -2.79
N LEU A 83 -8.53 18.76 -3.16
CA LEU A 83 -8.67 17.62 -2.24
C LEU A 83 -7.32 17.13 -1.69
N VAL A 84 -6.23 17.45 -2.37
CA VAL A 84 -4.85 17.09 -2.01
C VAL A 84 -3.98 18.34 -2.17
N ASP A 85 -3.01 18.51 -1.29
CA ASP A 85 -2.03 19.60 -1.31
C ASP A 85 -0.64 19.05 -1.66
N VAL A 86 0.12 19.78 -2.48
CA VAL A 86 1.57 19.53 -2.64
C VAL A 86 2.30 20.29 -1.55
N VAL A 87 2.97 19.58 -0.66
CA VAL A 87 3.60 20.19 0.53
C VAL A 87 5.10 20.36 0.42
N GLU A 88 5.77 19.54 -0.40
CA GLU A 88 7.20 19.64 -0.62
C GLU A 88 7.56 19.18 -2.03
N PHE A 89 8.58 19.82 -2.61
CA PHE A 89 9.16 19.44 -3.89
C PHE A 89 10.68 19.38 -3.76
N LYS A 90 11.24 18.18 -3.86
CA LYS A 90 12.69 17.95 -3.82
C LYS A 90 13.22 17.68 -5.21
N VAL A 91 14.27 18.40 -5.60
CA VAL A 91 15.04 18.09 -6.82
C VAL A 91 16.19 17.18 -6.43
N THR A 92 16.17 15.93 -6.91
CA THR A 92 17.27 14.98 -6.76
C THR A 92 18.31 15.14 -7.87
N TYR A 93 19.55 14.71 -7.60
CA TYR A 93 20.66 14.77 -8.55
C TYR A 93 20.27 14.07 -9.87
N LYS A 94 20.61 14.67 -11.02
CA LYS A 94 20.23 14.24 -12.40
C LYS A 94 18.79 14.58 -12.86
N ASN A 95 18.24 15.74 -12.48
CA ASN A 95 16.93 16.26 -12.96
C ASN A 95 15.69 15.42 -12.58
N ASN A 96 15.83 14.50 -11.62
CA ASN A 96 14.66 13.85 -11.05
C ASN A 96 14.06 14.77 -9.99
N SER A 97 12.73 14.79 -9.88
CA SER A 97 12.04 15.55 -8.85
C SER A 97 11.02 14.66 -8.14
N ILE A 98 10.89 14.90 -6.84
CA ILE A 98 10.00 14.17 -5.95
C ILE A 98 9.07 15.19 -5.31
N ALA A 99 7.78 15.08 -5.63
CA ALA A 99 6.72 15.81 -4.96
C ALA A 99 6.14 14.98 -3.83
N TYR A 100 5.87 15.64 -2.70
CA TYR A 100 5.22 15.08 -1.53
C TYR A 100 3.83 15.68 -1.38
N TYR A 101 2.86 14.80 -1.09
CA TYR A 101 1.45 15.14 -1.05
C TYR A 101 0.89 14.96 0.35
N ARG A 102 -0.08 15.80 0.72
CA ARG A 102 -0.89 15.71 1.93
C ARG A 102 -2.37 15.82 1.57
N ILE A 103 -3.26 15.16 2.32
CA ILE A 103 -4.69 15.39 2.14
C ILE A 103 -5.08 16.80 2.60
N SER A 104 -5.89 17.51 1.81
CA SER A 104 -6.38 18.83 2.21
C SER A 104 -7.55 18.71 3.20
N LYS A 105 -7.98 19.83 3.79
CA LYS A 105 -9.23 19.87 4.58
C LYS A 105 -10.45 19.44 3.77
N GLY A 106 -10.51 19.81 2.50
CA GLY A 106 -11.59 19.39 1.59
C GLY A 106 -11.53 17.89 1.31
N GLY A 107 -10.34 17.34 1.11
CA GLY A 107 -10.13 15.90 0.96
C GLY A 107 -10.56 15.11 2.19
N MET A 108 -10.20 15.57 3.39
CA MET A 108 -10.60 14.92 4.64
C MET A 108 -12.12 14.84 4.77
N GLU A 109 -12.84 15.94 4.48
CA GLU A 109 -14.30 15.96 4.53
C GLU A 109 -14.92 15.04 3.47
N ALA A 110 -14.33 14.98 2.28
CA ALA A 110 -14.77 14.05 1.24
C ALA A 110 -14.63 12.59 1.70
N VAL A 111 -13.50 12.21 2.29
CA VAL A 111 -13.30 10.86 2.82
C VAL A 111 -14.29 10.53 3.93
N LYS A 112 -14.51 11.45 4.88
CA LYS A 112 -15.50 11.26 5.97
C LYS A 112 -16.90 10.96 5.44
N ARG A 113 -17.28 11.54 4.29
CA ARG A 113 -18.56 11.25 3.63
C ARG A 113 -18.55 9.93 2.88
N LEU A 114 -17.45 9.62 2.19
CA LEU A 114 -17.31 8.37 1.43
C LEU A 114 -17.41 7.15 2.35
N ILE A 115 -16.75 7.17 3.51
CA ILE A 115 -16.75 6.03 4.45
C ILE A 115 -18.09 5.77 5.13
N LEU A 116 -19.10 6.63 4.95
CA LEU A 116 -20.48 6.34 5.37
C LEU A 116 -21.13 5.27 4.47
N ILE A 117 -20.58 5.05 3.27
CA ILE A 117 -21.02 3.99 2.36
C ILE A 117 -20.27 2.71 2.76
N GLU A 118 -21.00 1.66 3.11
CA GLU A 118 -20.45 0.39 3.61
C GLU A 118 -19.28 -0.15 2.78
N LYS A 119 -19.44 -0.26 1.45
CA LYS A 119 -18.38 -0.74 0.54
C LYS A 119 -17.13 0.15 0.54
N GLU A 120 -17.30 1.45 0.75
CA GLU A 120 -16.18 2.39 0.82
C GLU A 120 -15.55 2.39 2.22
N SER A 121 -16.32 2.15 3.27
CA SER A 121 -15.82 1.91 4.64
C SER A 121 -14.87 0.71 4.69
N GLU A 122 -15.25 -0.41 4.04
CA GLU A 122 -14.40 -1.59 3.94
C GLU A 122 -13.14 -1.37 3.08
N LYS A 123 -13.24 -0.53 2.04
CA LYS A 123 -12.07 -0.08 1.26
C LYS A 123 -11.13 0.73 2.14
N TYR A 124 -11.68 1.66 2.90
CA TYR A 124 -10.91 2.50 3.80
C TYR A 124 -10.24 1.67 4.89
N TRP A 125 -10.96 0.81 5.61
CA TRP A 125 -10.38 -0.06 6.65
C TRP A 125 -9.19 -0.86 6.12
N TRP A 126 -9.34 -1.46 4.93
CA TRP A 126 -8.28 -2.21 4.27
C TRP A 126 -7.03 -1.37 3.99
N MET A 127 -7.23 -0.19 3.39
CA MET A 127 -6.15 0.75 3.06
C MET A 127 -5.49 1.33 4.32
N ASP A 128 -6.29 1.59 5.36
CA ASP A 128 -5.84 2.13 6.64
C ASP A 128 -4.93 1.13 7.37
N MET A 129 -5.33 -0.14 7.45
CA MET A 129 -4.51 -1.21 8.03
C MET A 129 -3.15 -1.33 7.34
N ILE A 130 -3.13 -1.36 6.00
CA ILE A 130 -1.90 -1.47 5.23
C ILE A 130 -1.02 -0.24 5.40
N THR A 131 -1.63 0.94 5.47
CA THR A 131 -0.90 2.20 5.74
C THR A 131 -0.29 2.19 7.14
N ARG A 132 -1.04 1.77 8.18
CA ARG A 132 -0.55 1.67 9.56
C ARG A 132 0.62 0.69 9.68
N LEU A 133 0.51 -0.50 9.09
CA LEU A 133 1.62 -1.46 9.10
C LEU A 133 2.82 -0.92 8.32
N SER A 134 2.59 -0.30 7.17
CA SER A 134 3.69 0.31 6.41
C SER A 134 4.41 1.40 7.17
N ILE A 135 3.71 2.18 7.99
CA ILE A 135 4.30 3.15 8.93
C ILE A 135 5.20 2.43 9.93
N VAL A 136 4.65 1.45 10.68
CA VAL A 136 5.39 0.71 11.71
C VAL A 136 6.67 0.12 11.16
N PHE A 137 6.58 -0.58 10.03
CA PHE A 137 7.75 -1.22 9.44
C PHE A 137 8.70 -0.23 8.75
N SER A 138 8.26 0.97 8.36
CA SER A 138 9.16 1.99 7.77
C SER A 138 9.99 2.74 8.81
N GLU A 139 9.55 2.75 10.07
CA GLU A 139 10.28 3.34 11.20
C GLU A 139 11.39 2.44 11.76
N ASP A 140 11.45 1.17 11.34
CA ASP A 140 12.47 0.24 11.79
C ASP A 140 13.88 0.75 11.44
N GLU A 141 14.77 0.79 12.45
CA GLU A 141 16.14 1.28 12.32
C GLU A 141 16.95 0.50 11.27
N GLY A 142 16.59 -0.76 11.00
CA GLY A 142 17.19 -1.58 9.94
C GLY A 142 17.04 -0.98 8.54
N LEU A 143 16.07 -0.09 8.33
CA LEU A 143 15.81 0.59 7.05
C LEU A 143 16.51 1.96 6.92
N ASP A 144 17.26 2.43 7.92
CA ASP A 144 17.94 3.74 7.88
C ASP A 144 19.24 3.78 7.05
N SER A 145 19.61 2.66 6.45
CA SER A 145 20.92 2.47 5.83
C SER A 145 21.19 3.30 4.56
N GLU A 146 20.20 3.95 3.93
CA GLU A 146 20.46 4.81 2.76
C GLU A 146 19.63 6.10 2.77
N LYS A 147 20.26 7.22 2.39
CA LYS A 147 19.73 8.58 2.53
C LYS A 147 18.66 8.99 1.51
N GLU A 148 18.28 8.12 0.58
CA GLU A 148 17.43 8.49 -0.57
C GLU A 148 15.93 8.43 -0.27
N LEU A 149 15.48 7.54 0.64
CA LEU A 149 14.08 7.37 1.01
C LEU A 149 13.86 7.81 2.46
N VAL A 150 12.75 8.50 2.73
CA VAL A 150 12.46 9.11 4.04
C VAL A 150 11.07 8.73 4.50
N GLY A 151 10.92 8.46 5.80
CA GLY A 151 9.64 8.11 6.42
C GLY A 151 8.99 6.91 5.75
N ILE A 152 7.68 7.00 5.48
CA ILE A 152 6.88 5.91 4.88
C ILE A 152 7.43 5.47 3.52
N ASP A 153 8.15 6.32 2.77
CA ASP A 153 8.70 5.93 1.46
C ASP A 153 9.71 4.77 1.57
N LYS A 154 10.26 4.50 2.75
CA LYS A 154 11.11 3.32 3.01
C LYS A 154 10.38 2.00 2.76
N ILE A 155 9.04 1.99 2.76
CA ILE A 155 8.22 0.81 2.41
C ILE A 155 8.57 0.22 1.05
N VAL A 156 9.10 1.02 0.13
CA VAL A 156 9.61 0.58 -1.17
C VAL A 156 10.56 -0.61 -1.03
N ARG A 157 11.39 -0.62 0.02
CA ARG A 157 12.37 -1.67 0.29
C ARG A 157 11.70 -3.00 0.59
N LEU A 158 10.63 -2.99 1.40
CA LEU A 158 9.88 -4.20 1.72
C LEU A 158 9.12 -4.71 0.51
N VAL A 159 8.54 -3.80 -0.29
CA VAL A 159 7.85 -4.18 -1.53
C VAL A 159 8.78 -4.87 -2.51
N TYR A 160 10.05 -4.48 -2.59
CA TYR A 160 11.02 -5.16 -3.44
C TYR A 160 11.40 -6.56 -2.96
N GLU A 161 11.03 -6.93 -1.73
CA GLU A 161 11.23 -8.27 -1.23
C GLU A 161 10.05 -9.21 -1.49
N ASP A 162 8.92 -8.69 -1.97
CA ASP A 162 7.76 -9.48 -2.39
C ASP A 162 8.13 -10.48 -3.48
N LEU A 163 7.55 -11.68 -3.40
CA LEU A 163 7.90 -12.80 -4.26
C LEU A 163 7.43 -12.56 -5.70
N ASP A 164 6.24 -12.01 -5.88
CA ASP A 164 5.74 -11.68 -7.22
C ASP A 164 6.47 -10.47 -7.80
N PHE A 165 6.79 -9.46 -6.97
CA PHE A 165 7.62 -8.33 -7.37
C PHE A 165 8.97 -8.79 -7.92
N LYS A 166 9.68 -9.62 -7.16
CA LYS A 166 10.98 -10.17 -7.57
C LYS A 166 10.91 -11.00 -8.85
N SER A 167 9.81 -11.74 -9.04
CA SER A 167 9.64 -12.59 -10.22
C SER A 167 9.64 -11.79 -11.53
N VAL A 168 9.35 -10.48 -11.48
CA VAL A 168 9.30 -9.59 -12.64
C VAL A 168 10.29 -8.41 -12.57
N GLU A 169 11.22 -8.40 -11.61
CA GLU A 169 12.11 -7.25 -11.36
C GLU A 169 12.96 -6.86 -12.59
N ASN A 170 13.26 -7.82 -13.47
CA ASN A 170 14.00 -7.59 -14.71
C ASN A 170 13.14 -7.11 -15.88
N ASP A 171 11.82 -7.02 -15.71
CA ASP A 171 10.87 -6.70 -16.77
C ASP A 171 9.82 -5.69 -16.26
N PHE A 172 10.26 -4.46 -15.99
CA PHE A 172 9.44 -3.36 -15.44
C PHE A 172 8.21 -2.98 -16.31
N GLY A 173 8.09 -3.54 -17.53
CA GLY A 173 6.91 -3.41 -18.38
C GLY A 173 5.83 -4.47 -18.11
N VAL A 174 6.15 -5.52 -17.34
CA VAL A 174 5.24 -6.63 -17.04
C VAL A 174 4.31 -6.22 -15.91
N ILE A 175 3.02 -6.29 -16.22
CA ILE A 175 1.96 -6.17 -15.23
C ILE A 175 2.04 -7.41 -14.34
N ILE A 176 2.37 -7.23 -13.06
CA ILE A 176 2.18 -8.27 -12.05
C ILE A 176 0.68 -8.53 -11.96
N ASP A 177 0.28 -9.68 -12.49
CA ASP A 177 -1.08 -10.17 -12.39
C ASP A 177 -1.25 -10.82 -11.03
N ALA A 178 -1.89 -10.11 -10.10
CA ALA A 178 -2.22 -10.64 -8.77
C ALA A 178 -3.19 -11.84 -8.80
N GLU A 179 -3.75 -12.22 -9.97
CA GLU A 179 -4.50 -13.48 -10.15
C GLU A 179 -3.59 -14.65 -10.57
N ARG A 180 -2.40 -14.36 -11.09
CA ARG A 180 -1.31 -15.33 -11.34
C ARG A 180 -0.21 -15.27 -10.30
N SER A 181 -0.31 -14.34 -9.34
CA SER A 181 0.43 -14.37 -8.08
C SER A 181 0.18 -15.71 -7.42
N THR A 182 1.08 -16.65 -7.63
CA THR A 182 1.02 -17.94 -6.97
C THR A 182 1.79 -17.89 -5.68
N LEU A 183 2.89 -17.13 -5.61
CA LEU A 183 3.80 -17.18 -4.49
C LEU A 183 3.29 -16.39 -3.29
N SER A 184 2.93 -15.12 -3.47
CA SER A 184 2.42 -14.31 -2.35
C SER A 184 1.03 -14.76 -1.92
N ALA A 185 0.17 -15.17 -2.87
CA ALA A 185 -1.11 -15.79 -2.55
C ALA A 185 -0.96 -17.10 -1.76
N SER A 186 -0.03 -17.99 -2.14
CA SER A 186 0.21 -19.25 -1.40
C SER A 186 0.72 -19.00 0.02
N LEU A 187 1.60 -18.01 0.20
CA LEU A 187 2.08 -17.64 1.53
C LEU A 187 0.93 -17.11 2.40
N ILE A 188 0.10 -16.23 1.85
CA ILE A 188 -1.09 -15.71 2.54
C ILE A 188 -2.04 -16.84 2.94
N GLU A 189 -2.32 -17.78 2.02
CA GLU A 189 -3.21 -18.92 2.27
C GLU A 189 -2.64 -19.87 3.33
N PHE A 190 -1.34 -20.14 3.28
CA PHE A 190 -0.64 -20.91 4.31
C PHE A 190 -0.76 -20.24 5.68
N THR A 191 -0.46 -18.95 5.77
CA THR A 191 -0.53 -18.19 7.03
C THR A 191 -1.95 -18.16 7.59
N HIS A 192 -2.95 -17.92 6.74
CA HIS A 192 -4.35 -17.98 7.14
C HIS A 192 -4.72 -19.36 7.69
N THR A 193 -4.39 -20.43 6.96
CA THR A 193 -4.68 -21.80 7.38
C THR A 193 -4.03 -22.12 8.74
N TYR A 194 -2.78 -21.71 8.92
CA TYR A 194 -2.06 -21.89 10.17
C TYR A 194 -2.73 -21.14 11.33
N ILE A 195 -3.08 -19.87 11.15
CA ILE A 195 -3.75 -19.07 12.19
C ILE A 195 -5.10 -19.68 12.55
N THR A 196 -5.95 -19.98 11.57
CA THR A 196 -7.31 -20.50 11.80
C THR A 196 -7.30 -21.88 12.46
N GLN A 197 -6.37 -22.77 12.11
CA GLN A 197 -6.22 -24.07 12.76
C GLN A 197 -5.76 -23.98 14.22
N ASN A 198 -5.14 -22.85 14.61
CA ASN A 198 -4.67 -22.60 15.96
C ASN A 198 -5.50 -21.53 16.68
N ALA A 199 -6.56 -21.03 16.04
CA ALA A 199 -7.43 -19.97 16.54
C ALA A 199 -8.41 -20.45 17.61
N GLU A 200 -8.60 -21.75 17.81
CA GLU A 200 -9.45 -22.29 18.89
C GLU A 200 -9.01 -21.81 20.30
N LEU A 201 -7.79 -21.26 20.42
CA LEU A 201 -7.24 -20.70 21.65
C LEU A 201 -7.48 -19.18 21.81
N LEU A 202 -7.95 -18.48 20.77
CA LEU A 202 -8.00 -17.02 20.70
C LEU A 202 -9.38 -16.59 20.15
N ASP A 203 -10.17 -15.86 20.94
CA ASP A 203 -11.51 -15.35 20.59
C ASP A 203 -11.41 -14.20 19.57
N PHE A 204 -10.94 -14.51 18.35
CA PHE A 204 -10.69 -13.57 17.27
C PHE A 204 -11.82 -13.55 16.26
N ASP A 205 -12.19 -12.35 15.82
CA ASP A 205 -13.09 -12.18 14.68
C ASP A 205 -12.36 -12.25 13.33
N ASP A 206 -13.11 -12.22 12.24
CA ASP A 206 -12.58 -12.28 10.87
C ASP A 206 -11.58 -11.15 10.56
N LYS A 207 -11.75 -9.96 11.17
CA LYS A 207 -10.83 -8.83 10.97
C LYS A 207 -9.55 -9.03 11.75
N ASP A 208 -9.63 -9.55 12.97
CA ASP A 208 -8.46 -9.91 13.77
C ASP A 208 -7.59 -10.93 13.02
N ILE A 209 -8.21 -11.95 12.44
CA ILE A 209 -7.51 -12.96 11.63
C ILE A 209 -6.84 -12.32 10.41
N ILE A 210 -7.53 -11.44 9.68
CA ILE A 210 -6.92 -10.71 8.56
C ILE A 210 -5.72 -9.90 9.04
N GLU A 211 -5.87 -9.14 10.13
CA GLU A 211 -4.82 -8.29 10.66
C GLU A 211 -3.58 -9.13 10.99
N LEU A 212 -3.76 -10.30 11.60
CA LEU A 212 -2.68 -11.25 11.88
C LEU A 212 -2.01 -11.80 10.61
N VAL A 213 -2.81 -12.18 9.59
CA VAL A 213 -2.27 -12.67 8.31
C VAL A 213 -1.40 -11.60 7.65
N ILE A 214 -1.86 -10.34 7.66
CA ILE A 214 -1.14 -9.25 7.02
C ILE A 214 0.09 -8.86 7.83
N MET A 215 0.01 -8.82 9.16
CA MET A 215 1.17 -8.62 10.02
C MET A 215 2.24 -9.68 9.74
N ALA A 216 1.87 -10.96 9.71
CA ALA A 216 2.80 -12.04 9.39
C ALA A 216 3.42 -11.91 7.99
N TYR A 217 2.66 -11.42 7.02
CA TYR A 217 3.19 -11.16 5.68
C TYR A 217 4.18 -9.98 5.66
N PHE A 218 3.91 -8.89 6.37
CA PHE A 218 4.86 -7.78 6.53
C PHE A 218 6.14 -8.24 7.26
N GLU A 219 6.02 -9.04 8.30
CA GLU A 219 7.15 -9.65 9.01
C GLU A 219 8.00 -10.53 8.08
N PHE A 220 7.36 -11.28 7.19
CA PHE A 220 8.06 -12.05 6.16
C PHE A 220 8.88 -11.14 5.23
N LEU A 221 8.28 -10.07 4.70
CA LEU A 221 8.98 -9.12 3.82
C LEU A 221 10.15 -8.46 4.56
N HIS A 222 9.93 -8.04 5.81
CA HIS A 222 10.94 -7.42 6.66
C HIS A 222 12.10 -8.37 6.94
N SER A 223 11.81 -9.62 7.32
CA SER A 223 12.82 -10.66 7.54
C SER A 223 13.66 -10.92 6.30
N LYS A 224 13.04 -10.96 5.10
CA LYS A 224 13.77 -11.11 3.83
C LYS A 224 14.69 -9.93 3.55
N TYR A 225 14.22 -8.72 3.83
CA TYR A 225 15.03 -7.52 3.68
C TYR A 225 16.26 -7.54 4.61
N LEU A 226 16.07 -7.88 5.89
CA LEU A 226 17.16 -7.95 6.86
C LEU A 226 18.20 -9.03 6.51
N ASP A 227 17.76 -10.22 6.06
CA ASP A 227 18.67 -11.29 5.62
C ASP A 227 19.53 -10.83 4.43
N LYS A 228 18.94 -10.09 3.48
CA LYS A 228 19.66 -9.51 2.35
C LYS A 228 20.69 -8.46 2.80
N LEU A 229 20.32 -7.57 3.71
CA LEU A 229 21.24 -6.59 4.29
C LEU A 229 22.42 -7.28 5.00
N TRP A 230 22.14 -8.27 5.83
CA TRP A 230 23.17 -9.01 6.57
C TRP A 230 24.16 -9.70 5.63
N LYS A 231 23.66 -10.39 4.59
CA LYS A 231 24.50 -11.00 3.54
C LYS A 231 25.34 -9.96 2.81
N SER A 232 24.80 -8.78 2.51
CA SER A 232 25.56 -7.72 1.83
C SER A 232 26.68 -7.12 2.69
N ASN A 233 26.47 -7.06 4.00
CA ASN A 233 27.46 -6.54 4.96
C ASN A 233 28.52 -7.59 5.35
N SER A 234 28.23 -8.87 5.20
CA SER A 234 29.15 -9.98 5.48
C SER A 234 30.17 -10.23 4.36
N VAL A 235 30.00 -9.57 3.21
CA VAL A 235 30.86 -9.69 2.01
C VAL A 235 31.82 -8.49 1.85
N LYS A 236 31.88 -7.59 2.85
CA LYS A 236 32.87 -6.52 2.95
C LYS A 236 33.90 -6.83 4.03
#